data_AF-A0A3D4LJX5-F1
#
_entry.id   AF-A0A3D4LJX5-F1
#
_cell.length_a   1.000
_cell.length_b   1.000
_cell.length_c   1.000
_cell.angle_alpha   90.00
_cell.angle_beta   90.00
_cell.angle_gamma   90.00
#
_symmetry.space_group_name_H-M   'P 1'
#
loop_
_entity.id
_entity.type
_entity.pdbx_description
1 polymer ?
#
loop_
_entity_poly.entity_id
_entity_poly.type
_entity_poly.pdbx_seq_one_letter_code
_entity_poly.pdbx_strand_id
1 'polypeptide(L)'
;NSGYKIISSKLLTAVLEGFALLLLYFIFTLINGAYIVVSTGAQIDYSQIIRVVDNLLSGSLGFSLSHIFISLTATLAFFLAFITTVYTAMTIRKSIFSEIKFGGLLSFIIFLCINWGISVISSRLFDIITPYYDSITNAILSAGRATPEELALILLPMTAFSIIQAIALTGISGYLLEKKINL
;
A
#
# COMPACT_ATOMS: atom_id res chain seq x y z
N ASN A 1 23.61 18.01 -3.32
CA ASN A 1 22.87 16.92 -4.00
C ASN A 1 23.21 15.59 -3.37
N SER A 2 22.45 15.16 -2.36
CA SER A 2 22.60 13.84 -1.72
C SER A 2 21.59 12.85 -2.34
N GLY A 3 21.99 11.60 -2.49
CA GLY A 3 21.14 10.52 -3.02
C GLY A 3 19.85 10.33 -2.23
N TYR A 4 19.89 10.53 -0.91
CA TYR A 4 18.70 10.48 -0.05
C TYR A 4 17.66 11.54 -0.41
N LYS A 5 18.09 12.76 -0.74
CA LYS A 5 17.18 13.84 -1.15
C LYS A 5 16.51 13.54 -2.50
N ILE A 6 17.23 12.87 -3.41
CA ILE A 6 16.70 12.45 -4.71
C ILE A 6 15.65 11.34 -4.55
N ILE A 7 15.94 10.32 -3.74
CA ILE A 7 14.99 9.22 -3.50
C ILE A 7 13.76 9.72 -2.75
N SER A 8 13.95 10.50 -1.69
CA SER A 8 12.84 11.09 -0.93
C SER A 8 11.95 11.95 -1.83
N SER A 9 12.54 12.76 -2.71
CA SER A 9 11.77 13.56 -3.68
C SER A 9 10.96 12.69 -4.64
N LYS A 10 11.56 11.64 -5.22
CA LYS A 10 10.85 10.71 -6.11
C LYS A 10 9.74 9.94 -5.42
N LEU A 11 9.98 9.51 -4.18
CA LEU A 11 8.98 8.82 -3.37
C LEU A 11 7.82 9.75 -3.03
N LEU A 12 8.11 11.01 -2.68
CA LEU A 12 7.09 12.03 -2.46
C LEU A 12 6.30 12.33 -3.75
N THR A 13 6.96 12.42 -4.89
CA THR A 13 6.29 12.58 -6.19
C THR A 13 5.37 11.40 -6.49
N ALA A 14 5.81 10.15 -6.30
CA ALA A 14 4.98 8.97 -6.52
C ALA A 14 3.75 8.94 -5.57
N VAL A 15 3.92 9.37 -4.32
CA VAL A 15 2.81 9.53 -3.38
C VAL A 15 1.81 10.58 -3.88
N LEU A 16 2.30 11.76 -4.30
CA LEU A 16 1.47 12.84 -4.82
C LEU A 16 0.73 12.43 -6.11
N GLU A 17 1.39 11.72 -7.02
CA GLU A 17 0.78 11.17 -8.23
C GLU A 17 -0.31 10.15 -7.89
N GLY A 18 -0.06 9.27 -6.92
CA GLY A 18 -1.07 8.32 -6.42
C GLY A 18 -2.30 9.03 -5.85
N PHE A 19 -2.10 10.08 -5.03
CA PHE A 19 -3.19 10.92 -4.54
C PHE A 19 -3.93 11.68 -5.65
N ALA A 20 -3.21 12.18 -6.66
CA ALA A 20 -3.81 12.87 -7.79
C ALA A 20 -4.70 11.95 -8.63
N LEU A 21 -4.27 10.70 -8.86
CA LEU A 21 -5.09 9.69 -9.55
C LEU A 21 -6.34 9.32 -8.75
N LEU A 22 -6.22 9.17 -7.42
CA LEU A 22 -7.37 8.95 -6.53
C LEU A 22 -8.36 10.10 -6.58
N LEU A 23 -7.87 11.35 -6.54
CA LEU A 23 -8.71 12.54 -6.62
C LEU A 23 -9.41 12.63 -7.98
N LEU A 24 -8.71 12.34 -9.07
CA LEU A 24 -9.30 12.31 -10.41
C LEU A 24 -10.39 11.23 -10.51
N TYR A 25 -10.13 10.03 -9.99
CA TYR A 25 -11.13 8.95 -9.92
C TYR A 25 -12.37 9.36 -9.10
N PHE A 26 -12.15 10.02 -7.96
CA PHE A 26 -13.24 10.54 -7.11
C PHE A 26 -14.09 11.58 -7.85
N ILE A 27 -13.46 12.54 -8.56
CA ILE A 27 -14.17 13.53 -9.38
C ILE A 27 -14.99 12.84 -10.48
N PHE A 28 -14.42 11.86 -11.19
CA PHE A 28 -15.17 11.08 -12.18
C PHE A 28 -16.37 10.36 -11.56
N THR A 29 -16.21 9.81 -10.35
CA THR A 29 -17.31 9.16 -9.64
C THR A 29 -18.42 10.16 -9.30
N LEU A 30 -18.08 11.37 -8.84
CA LEU A 30 -19.07 12.42 -8.56
C LEU A 30 -19.80 12.89 -9.82
N ILE A 31 -19.08 13.12 -10.92
CA ILE A 31 -19.67 13.53 -12.19
C ILE A 31 -20.63 12.46 -12.71
N ASN A 32 -20.21 11.19 -12.70
CA ASN A 32 -21.06 10.08 -13.12
C ASN A 32 -22.27 9.92 -12.20
N GLY A 33 -22.10 10.05 -10.88
CA GLY A 33 -23.19 10.02 -9.92
C GLY A 33 -24.21 11.14 -10.17
N ALA A 34 -23.74 12.38 -10.39
CA ALA A 34 -24.59 13.50 -10.72
C ALA A 34 -25.33 13.30 -12.05
N TYR A 35 -24.64 12.78 -13.08
CA TYR A 35 -25.24 12.45 -14.37
C TYR A 35 -26.37 11.40 -14.24
N ILE A 36 -26.15 10.35 -13.46
CA ILE A 36 -27.18 9.32 -13.20
C ILE A 36 -28.40 9.95 -12.53
N VAL A 37 -28.21 10.78 -11.52
CA VAL A 37 -29.34 11.43 -10.80
C VAL A 37 -30.13 12.36 -11.73
N VAL A 38 -29.44 13.19 -12.52
CA VAL A 38 -30.08 14.11 -13.48
C VAL A 38 -30.81 13.35 -14.58
N SER A 39 -30.21 12.29 -15.13
CA SER A 39 -30.78 11.51 -16.23
C SER A 39 -31.95 10.61 -15.80
N THR A 40 -31.99 10.18 -14.55
CA THR A 40 -33.11 9.38 -13.99
C THR A 40 -34.23 10.22 -13.41
N GLY A 41 -34.09 11.54 -13.34
CA GLY A 41 -35.07 12.44 -12.72
C GLY A 41 -35.25 12.18 -11.22
N ALA A 42 -34.29 11.51 -10.58
CA ALA A 42 -34.39 11.09 -9.19
C ALA A 42 -34.29 12.31 -8.26
N GLN A 43 -35.25 12.48 -7.35
CA GLN A 43 -35.11 13.42 -6.25
C GLN A 43 -34.12 12.86 -5.23
N ILE A 44 -33.12 13.66 -4.89
CA ILE A 44 -32.14 13.29 -3.87
C ILE A 44 -32.82 13.37 -2.50
N ASP A 45 -33.18 12.21 -1.95
CA ASP A 45 -33.61 12.11 -0.56
C ASP A 45 -32.37 12.18 0.37
N TYR A 46 -32.06 13.38 0.82
CA TYR A 46 -30.96 13.64 1.75
C TYR A 46 -31.09 12.81 3.05
N SER A 47 -32.30 12.42 3.46
CA SER A 47 -32.49 11.59 4.65
C SER A 47 -31.93 10.17 4.45
N GLN A 48 -32.01 9.62 3.24
CA GLN A 48 -31.39 8.34 2.92
C GLN A 48 -29.88 8.44 2.86
N ILE A 49 -29.34 9.55 2.34
CA ILE A 49 -27.89 9.80 2.35
C ILE A 49 -27.38 9.89 3.78
N ILE A 50 -28.03 10.68 4.63
CA ILE A 50 -27.68 10.81 6.05
C ILE A 50 -27.76 9.45 6.75
N ARG A 51 -28.81 8.67 6.49
CA ARG A 51 -28.96 7.32 7.04
C ARG A 51 -27.86 6.37 6.58
N VAL A 52 -27.42 6.44 5.32
CA VAL A 52 -26.31 5.63 4.82
C VAL A 52 -25.00 6.06 5.47
N VAL A 53 -24.76 7.36 5.63
CA VAL A 53 -23.59 7.91 6.33
C VAL A 53 -23.58 7.50 7.80
N ASP A 54 -24.70 7.64 8.50
CA ASP A 54 -24.84 7.20 9.90
C ASP A 54 -24.66 5.69 10.04
N ASN A 55 -25.18 4.89 9.11
CA ASN A 55 -24.97 3.45 9.09
C ASN A 55 -23.50 3.06 8.84
N LEU A 56 -22.78 3.83 8.01
CA LEU A 56 -21.35 3.70 7.78
C LEU A 56 -20.50 4.11 8.99
N LEU A 57 -20.91 5.17 9.69
CA LEU A 57 -20.23 5.65 10.89
C LEU A 57 -20.48 4.72 12.08
N SER A 58 -21.72 4.27 12.26
CA SER A 58 -22.13 3.36 13.34
C SER A 58 -21.68 1.90 13.11
N GLY A 59 -21.30 1.54 11.88
CA GLY A 59 -20.90 0.17 11.53
C GLY A 59 -22.08 -0.81 11.43
N SER A 60 -23.32 -0.32 11.33
CA SER A 60 -24.53 -1.16 11.28
C SER A 60 -24.59 -2.09 10.06
N LEU A 61 -23.82 -1.77 9.01
CA LEU A 61 -23.63 -2.60 7.82
C LEU A 61 -22.65 -3.75 8.02
N GLY A 62 -22.00 -3.86 9.19
CA GLY A 62 -20.94 -4.83 9.48
C GLY A 62 -19.55 -4.41 9.05
N PHE A 63 -19.42 -3.22 8.48
CA PHE A 63 -18.16 -2.51 8.32
C PHE A 63 -18.43 -1.05 8.70
N SER A 64 -17.44 -0.45 9.33
CA SER A 64 -17.48 0.95 9.74
C SER A 64 -16.40 1.75 9.02
N LEU A 65 -16.47 3.08 9.12
CA LEU A 65 -15.41 3.97 8.64
C LEU A 65 -14.02 3.55 9.13
N SER A 66 -13.91 3.04 10.36
CA SER A 66 -12.66 2.53 10.93
C SER A 66 -12.09 1.33 10.16
N HIS A 67 -12.94 0.41 9.68
CA HIS A 67 -12.49 -0.71 8.86
C HIS A 67 -11.89 -0.22 7.54
N ILE A 68 -12.55 0.75 6.92
CA ILE A 68 -12.09 1.38 5.67
C ILE A 68 -10.74 2.06 5.91
N PHE A 69 -10.60 2.82 6.99
CA PHE A 69 -9.36 3.51 7.33
C PHE A 69 -8.19 2.55 7.56
N ILE A 70 -8.40 1.48 8.33
CA ILE A 70 -7.37 0.45 8.59
C ILE A 70 -6.97 -0.23 7.28
N SER A 71 -7.94 -0.63 6.46
CA SER A 71 -7.69 -1.29 5.17
C SER A 71 -6.93 -0.38 4.18
N LEU A 72 -7.31 0.89 4.09
CA LEU A 72 -6.61 1.89 3.28
C LEU A 72 -5.18 2.12 3.75
N THR A 73 -4.96 2.15 5.07
CA THR A 73 -3.62 2.32 5.65
C THR A 73 -2.70 1.14 5.31
N ALA A 74 -3.20 -0.09 5.47
CA ALA A 74 -2.47 -1.29 5.07
C ALA A 74 -2.16 -1.28 3.58
N THR A 75 -3.16 -0.95 2.74
CA THR A 75 -3.00 -0.86 1.28
C THR A 75 -1.94 0.16 0.88
N LEU A 76 -1.93 1.34 1.51
CA LEU A 76 -0.92 2.37 1.27
C LEU A 76 0.48 1.89 1.65
N ALA A 77 0.64 1.23 2.80
CA ALA A 77 1.92 0.68 3.25
C ALA A 77 2.45 -0.37 2.25
N PHE A 78 1.59 -1.28 1.79
CA PHE A 78 1.95 -2.26 0.76
C PHE A 78 2.34 -1.59 -0.57
N PHE A 79 1.61 -0.58 -1.00
CA PHE A 79 1.92 0.16 -2.22
C PHE A 79 3.29 0.86 -2.12
N LEU A 80 3.58 1.51 -0.99
CA LEU A 80 4.88 2.12 -0.74
C LEU A 80 6.01 1.09 -0.72
N ALA A 81 5.82 -0.06 -0.08
CA ALA A 81 6.77 -1.16 -0.06
C ALA A 81 7.04 -1.74 -1.47
N PHE A 82 6.00 -1.86 -2.29
CA PHE A 82 6.12 -2.27 -3.69
C PHE A 82 6.93 -1.26 -4.51
N ILE A 83 6.55 0.03 -4.47
CA ILE A 83 7.23 1.09 -5.21
C ILE A 83 8.69 1.22 -4.79
N THR A 84 9.00 1.16 -3.49
CA THR A 84 10.39 1.17 -3.00
C THR A 84 11.20 -0.04 -3.47
N THR A 85 10.56 -1.20 -3.63
CA THR A 85 11.21 -2.39 -4.21
C THR A 85 11.55 -2.19 -5.67
N VAL A 86 10.64 -1.63 -6.47
CA VAL A 86 10.89 -1.26 -7.87
C VAL A 86 12.05 -0.26 -7.97
N TYR A 87 12.03 0.80 -7.16
CA TYR A 87 13.09 1.81 -7.15
C TYR A 87 14.44 1.24 -6.71
N THR A 88 14.46 0.34 -5.73
CA THR A 88 15.69 -0.30 -5.28
C THR A 88 16.28 -1.17 -6.38
N ALA A 89 15.46 -1.93 -7.09
CA ALA A 89 15.93 -2.74 -8.23
C ALA A 89 16.51 -1.88 -9.36
N MET A 90 15.87 -0.75 -9.67
CA MET A 90 16.42 0.22 -10.63
C MET A 90 17.72 0.84 -10.14
N THR A 91 17.82 1.16 -8.85
CA THR A 91 19.02 1.74 -8.24
C THR A 91 20.18 0.76 -8.28
N ILE A 92 19.98 -0.49 -7.84
CA ILE A 92 21.00 -1.55 -7.91
C ILE A 92 21.47 -1.74 -9.35
N ARG A 93 20.54 -1.81 -10.32
CA ARG A 93 20.93 -1.93 -11.73
C ARG A 93 21.79 -0.75 -12.17
N LYS A 94 21.41 0.47 -11.82
CA LYS A 94 22.13 1.68 -12.25
C LYS A 94 23.47 1.86 -11.54
N SER A 95 23.59 1.44 -10.28
CA SER A 95 24.83 1.56 -9.51
C SER A 95 25.81 0.40 -9.77
N ILE A 96 25.34 -0.84 -9.91
CA ILE A 96 26.25 -2.00 -10.00
C ILE A 96 26.41 -2.48 -11.44
N PHE A 97 25.37 -2.34 -12.26
CA PHE A 97 25.29 -2.95 -13.59
C PHE A 97 25.00 -1.90 -14.68
N SER A 98 25.60 -0.72 -14.55
CA SER A 98 25.34 0.46 -15.41
C SER A 98 25.59 0.18 -16.90
N GLU A 99 26.56 -0.68 -17.23
CA GLU A 99 27.03 -0.93 -18.60
C GLU A 99 26.24 -2.00 -19.37
N ILE A 100 25.29 -2.69 -18.74
CA ILE A 100 24.58 -3.82 -19.37
C ILE A 100 23.49 -3.32 -20.33
N LYS A 101 23.55 -3.75 -21.60
CA LYS A 101 22.61 -3.38 -22.69
C LYS A 101 21.13 -3.60 -22.37
N PHE A 102 20.79 -4.67 -21.63
CA PHE A 102 19.40 -5.02 -21.28
C PHE A 102 19.00 -4.55 -19.89
N GLY A 103 19.23 -3.28 -19.58
CA GLY A 103 19.01 -2.76 -18.24
C GLY A 103 17.58 -2.88 -17.72
N GLY A 104 16.55 -2.88 -18.60
CA GLY A 104 15.16 -3.08 -18.18
C GLY A 104 14.89 -4.51 -17.67
N LEU A 105 15.29 -5.52 -18.45
CA LEU A 105 15.17 -6.93 -18.07
C LEU A 105 15.97 -7.23 -16.80
N LEU A 106 17.16 -6.67 -16.67
CA LEU A 106 17.99 -6.86 -15.47
C LEU A 106 17.35 -6.24 -14.22
N SER A 107 16.78 -5.03 -14.32
CA SER A 107 16.02 -4.44 -13.21
C SER A 107 14.81 -5.30 -12.82
N PHE A 108 14.15 -5.94 -13.78
CA PHE A 108 13.06 -6.87 -13.50
C PHE A 108 13.55 -8.14 -12.78
N ILE A 109 14.67 -8.74 -13.22
CA ILE A 109 15.27 -9.89 -12.53
C ILE A 109 15.67 -9.53 -11.09
N ILE A 110 16.33 -8.37 -10.89
CA ILE A 110 16.69 -7.89 -9.55
C ILE A 110 15.43 -7.68 -8.69
N PHE A 111 14.38 -7.10 -9.26
CA PHE A 111 13.10 -6.93 -8.58
C PHE A 111 12.51 -8.28 -8.13
N LEU A 112 12.54 -9.31 -8.98
CA LEU A 112 12.09 -10.65 -8.60
C LEU A 112 12.95 -11.24 -7.47
N CYS A 113 14.28 -11.09 -7.54
CA CYS A 113 15.19 -11.57 -6.49
C CYS A 113 14.92 -10.89 -5.14
N ILE A 114 14.69 -9.56 -5.14
CA ILE A 114 14.37 -8.82 -3.91
C ILE A 114 13.03 -9.31 -3.34
N ASN A 115 11.98 -9.44 -4.17
CA ASN A 115 10.69 -9.95 -3.71
C ASN A 115 10.76 -11.38 -3.19
N TRP A 116 11.55 -12.24 -3.84
CA TRP A 116 11.80 -13.59 -3.36
C TRP A 116 12.48 -13.58 -1.98
N GLY A 117 13.53 -12.78 -1.81
CA GLY A 117 14.20 -12.62 -0.50
C GLY A 117 13.25 -12.09 0.58
N ILE A 118 12.42 -11.09 0.24
CA ILE A 118 11.39 -10.57 1.14
C ILE A 118 10.39 -11.67 1.51
N SER A 119 9.93 -12.47 0.55
CA SER A 119 8.99 -13.57 0.79
C SER A 119 9.57 -14.65 1.71
N VAL A 120 10.85 -14.98 1.58
CA VAL A 120 11.54 -15.92 2.47
C VAL A 120 11.66 -15.34 3.88
N ILE A 121 11.96 -14.05 4.02
CA ILE A 121 12.06 -13.39 5.33
C ILE A 121 10.69 -13.27 5.98
N SER A 122 9.68 -12.81 5.23
CA SER A 122 8.34 -12.59 5.74
C SER A 122 7.65 -13.89 6.13
N SER A 123 7.81 -14.97 5.36
CA SER A 123 7.29 -16.30 5.73
C SER A 123 7.83 -16.75 7.08
N ARG A 124 9.15 -16.70 7.28
CA ARG A 124 9.76 -17.07 8.56
C ARG A 124 9.30 -16.18 9.72
N LEU A 125 9.18 -14.88 9.50
CA LEU A 125 8.68 -13.96 10.53
C LEU A 125 7.22 -14.25 10.87
N PHE A 126 6.39 -14.50 9.85
CA PHE A 126 4.98 -14.80 10.04
C PHE A 126 4.78 -16.16 10.69
N ASP A 127 5.53 -17.19 10.32
CA ASP A 127 5.49 -18.50 10.99
C ASP A 127 5.75 -18.42 12.51
N ILE A 128 6.64 -17.50 12.94
CA ILE A 128 6.93 -17.29 14.37
C ILE A 128 5.75 -16.64 15.09
N ILE A 129 5.03 -15.72 14.44
CA ILE A 129 3.95 -14.97 15.09
C ILE A 129 2.58 -15.62 14.91
N THR A 130 2.35 -16.44 13.88
CA THR A 130 1.07 -17.11 13.56
C THR A 130 0.41 -17.77 14.78
N PRO A 131 1.11 -18.52 15.64
CA PRO A 131 0.49 -19.15 16.82
C PRO A 131 -0.19 -18.17 17.78
N TYR A 132 0.23 -16.90 17.81
CA TYR A 132 -0.36 -15.86 18.65
C TYR A 132 -1.63 -15.24 18.05
N TYR A 133 -1.89 -15.46 16.76
CA TYR A 133 -3.03 -14.92 16.02
C TYR A 133 -4.07 -15.98 15.65
N ASP A 134 -3.74 -17.27 15.73
CA ASP A 134 -4.63 -18.38 15.35
C ASP A 134 -6.00 -18.32 16.06
N SER A 135 -6.05 -17.96 17.35
CA SER A 135 -7.32 -17.85 18.09
C SER A 135 -8.22 -16.73 17.55
N ILE A 136 -7.61 -15.60 17.15
CA ILE A 136 -8.31 -14.43 16.62
C ILE A 136 -8.78 -14.72 15.19
N THR A 137 -7.91 -15.28 14.35
CA THR A 137 -8.22 -15.62 12.97
C THR A 137 -9.32 -16.68 12.89
N ASN A 138 -9.29 -17.72 13.73
CA ASN A 138 -10.33 -18.75 13.77
C ASN A 138 -11.68 -18.20 14.27
N ALA A 139 -11.68 -17.31 15.27
CA ALA A 139 -12.89 -16.65 15.74
C ALA A 139 -13.55 -15.81 14.62
N ILE A 140 -12.76 -15.05 13.85
CA ILE A 140 -13.25 -14.21 12.77
C ILE A 140 -13.77 -15.03 11.58
N LEU A 141 -13.06 -16.10 11.20
CA LEU A 141 -13.51 -17.03 10.16
C LEU A 141 -14.86 -17.67 10.53
N SER A 142 -15.10 -17.93 11.81
CA SER A 142 -16.36 -18.48 12.30
C SER A 142 -17.52 -17.47 12.38
N ALA A 143 -17.21 -16.19 12.66
CA ALA A 143 -18.21 -15.13 12.80
C ALA A 143 -18.57 -14.44 11.46
N GLY A 144 -17.73 -14.59 10.43
CA GLY A 144 -17.92 -13.97 9.11
C GLY A 144 -17.82 -12.44 9.10
N ARG A 145 -17.48 -11.83 10.24
CA ARG A 145 -17.32 -10.38 10.43
C ARG A 145 -16.16 -10.17 11.40
N ALA A 146 -15.21 -9.32 11.02
CA ALA A 146 -14.18 -8.82 11.93
C ALA A 146 -14.63 -7.46 12.47
N THR A 147 -14.42 -7.21 13.75
CA THR A 147 -14.49 -5.86 14.32
C THR A 147 -13.30 -5.01 13.83
N PRO A 148 -13.34 -3.67 13.96
CA PRO A 148 -12.21 -2.84 13.55
C PRO A 148 -10.92 -3.18 14.30
N GLU A 149 -11.02 -3.51 15.59
CA GLU A 149 -9.87 -3.85 16.44
C GLU A 149 -9.22 -5.16 16.01
N GLU A 150 -10.04 -6.18 15.72
CA GLU A 150 -9.61 -7.46 15.18
C GLU A 150 -8.96 -7.32 13.81
N LEU A 151 -9.57 -6.52 12.91
CA LEU A 151 -9.01 -6.24 11.60
C LEU A 151 -7.66 -5.52 11.71
N ALA A 152 -7.53 -4.56 12.63
CA ALA A 152 -6.27 -3.89 12.93
C ALA A 152 -5.22 -4.90 13.40
N LEU A 153 -5.56 -5.77 14.36
CA LEU A 153 -4.65 -6.78 14.88
C LEU A 153 -4.14 -7.73 13.80
N ILE A 154 -5.00 -8.16 12.87
CA ILE A 154 -4.60 -9.04 11.75
C ILE A 154 -3.69 -8.31 10.76
N LEU A 155 -4.01 -7.07 10.42
CA LEU A 155 -3.27 -6.32 9.40
C LEU A 155 -2.01 -5.64 9.95
N LEU A 156 -1.90 -5.46 11.26
CA LEU A 156 -0.78 -4.77 11.91
C LEU A 156 0.57 -5.42 11.60
N PRO A 157 0.78 -6.75 11.72
CA PRO A 157 2.07 -7.37 11.42
C PRO A 157 2.47 -7.17 9.95
N MET A 158 1.52 -7.33 9.04
CA MET A 158 1.74 -7.13 7.61
C MET A 158 2.07 -5.68 7.27
N THR A 159 1.36 -4.74 7.88
CA THR A 159 1.56 -3.29 7.69
C THR A 159 2.90 -2.86 8.27
N ALA A 160 3.24 -3.32 9.48
CA ALA A 160 4.51 -3.03 10.13
C ALA A 160 5.69 -3.60 9.32
N PHE A 161 5.59 -4.84 8.85
CA PHE A 161 6.61 -5.43 7.99
C PHE A 161 6.81 -4.64 6.69
N SER A 162 5.71 -4.22 6.04
CA SER A 162 5.75 -3.40 4.82
C SER A 162 6.44 -2.06 5.05
N ILE A 163 6.18 -1.40 6.19
CA ILE A 163 6.84 -0.15 6.58
C ILE A 163 8.35 -0.38 6.80
N ILE A 164 8.71 -1.41 7.56
CA ILE A 164 10.12 -1.76 7.83
C ILE A 164 10.86 -2.07 6.53
N GLN A 165 10.25 -2.85 5.63
CA GLN A 165 10.77 -3.13 4.31
C GLN A 165 11.00 -1.84 3.51
N ALA A 166 10.01 -0.94 3.46
CA ALA A 166 10.13 0.31 2.73
C ALA A 166 11.28 1.19 3.28
N ILE A 167 11.44 1.26 4.60
CA ILE A 167 12.55 1.97 5.25
C ILE A 167 13.89 1.34 4.90
N ALA A 168 14.02 0.02 5.03
CA ALA A 168 15.25 -0.71 4.75
C ALA A 168 15.69 -0.55 3.28
N LEU A 169 14.76 -0.72 2.34
CA LEU A 169 15.01 -0.57 0.91
C LEU A 169 15.36 0.87 0.51
N THR A 170 14.71 1.85 1.14
CA THR A 170 15.06 3.27 0.98
C THR A 170 16.48 3.55 1.47
N GLY A 171 16.86 2.99 2.62
CA GLY A 171 18.21 3.08 3.16
C GLY A 171 19.26 2.46 2.23
N ILE A 172 19.01 1.24 1.73
CA ILE A 172 19.89 0.55 0.77
C ILE A 172 20.04 1.37 -0.50
N SER A 173 18.94 1.86 -1.06
CA SER A 173 18.97 2.71 -2.26
C SER A 173 19.76 3.99 -2.03
N GLY A 174 19.57 4.66 -0.89
CA GLY A 174 20.30 5.87 -0.53
C GLY A 174 21.80 5.63 -0.43
N TYR A 175 22.19 4.57 0.27
CA TYR A 175 23.58 4.14 0.38
C TYR A 175 24.22 3.85 -0.98
N LEU A 176 23.54 3.10 -1.84
CA LEU A 176 24.04 2.74 -3.19
C LEU A 176 24.20 3.96 -4.10
N LEU A 177 23.36 5.00 -3.95
CA LEU A 177 23.49 6.24 -4.70
C LEU A 177 24.62 7.12 -4.19
N GLU A 178 24.83 7.21 -2.87
CA GLU A 178 25.89 8.05 -2.31
C GLU A 178 27.27 7.46 -2.50
N LYS A 179 27.42 6.13 -2.36
CA LYS A 179 28.72 5.47 -2.48
C LYS A 179 29.24 5.36 -3.91
N LYS A 180 28.46 5.76 -4.93
CA LYS A 180 28.81 5.65 -6.36
C LYS A 180 29.65 4.41 -6.63
N ILE A 181 29.05 3.22 -6.52
CA ILE A 181 29.59 2.11 -7.31
C ILE A 181 29.40 2.59 -8.75
N ASN A 182 30.51 2.97 -9.38
CA ASN A 182 30.72 3.58 -10.70
C ASN A 182 29.75 4.69 -11.17
N LEU A 183 30.28 5.92 -11.15
CA LEU A 183 30.12 6.83 -12.29
C LEU A 183 31.39 6.71 -13.13
#